data_AF-A0A1C5E1F4-F1
#
_entry.id   AF-A0A1C5E1F4-F1
#
_cell.length_a   1.000
_cell.length_b   1.000
_cell.length_c   1.000
_cell.angle_alpha   90.00
_cell.angle_beta   90.00
_cell.angle_gamma   90.00
#
_symmetry.space_group_name_H-M   'P 1'
#
loop_
_entity.id
_entity.type
_entity.pdbx_description
1 polymer ?
#
loop_
_entity_poly.entity_id
_entity_poly.type
_entity_poly.pdbx_seq_one_letter_code
_entity_poly.pdbx_strand_id
1 'polypeptide(L)' 'EVGRAGGDGLAGRVEDHVARLSPLRTRVRAGAVGGGGVLRGAVLMALDATQNELFGAP' A
#
# COMPACT_ATOMS: atom_id res chain seq x y z
N GLU A 1 8.25 -15.72 2.42
CA GLU A 1 7.63 -15.59 3.76
C GLU A 1 7.87 -14.26 4.48
N VAL A 2 9.03 -13.60 4.30
CA VAL A 2 9.38 -12.33 4.98
C VAL A 2 8.30 -11.23 4.90
N GLY A 3 7.58 -11.13 3.77
CA GLY A 3 6.52 -10.13 3.59
C GLY A 3 5.26 -10.33 4.43
N ARG A 4 4.93 -11.56 4.87
CA ARG A 4 3.73 -11.81 5.70
C ARG A 4 3.99 -11.69 7.19
N ALA A 5 5.19 -12.03 7.66
CA ALA A 5 5.54 -12.00 9.07
C ALA A 5 6.27 -10.71 9.51
N GLY A 6 6.81 -9.93 8.57
CA GLY A 6 7.65 -8.78 8.89
C GLY A 6 6.92 -7.44 9.10
N GLY A 7 5.59 -7.41 8.94
CA GLY A 7 4.81 -6.17 8.90
C GLY A 7 4.96 -5.32 10.16
N ASP A 8 4.73 -5.91 11.33
CA ASP A 8 4.79 -5.19 12.61
C ASP A 8 6.22 -4.73 12.93
N GLY A 9 7.21 -5.59 12.69
CA GLY A 9 8.62 -5.25 12.88
C GLY A 9 9.07 -4.12 11.95
N LEU A 10 8.56 -4.06 10.72
CA LEU A 10 8.82 -2.95 9.82
C LEU A 10 8.12 -1.67 10.28
N ALA A 11 6.85 -1.76 10.69
CA ALA A 11 6.08 -0.63 11.18
C ALA A 11 6.78 0.05 12.37
N GLY A 12 7.29 -0.72 13.34
CA GLY A 12 8.06 -0.19 14.47
C GLY A 12 9.30 0.60 14.03
N ARG A 13 10.10 0.05 13.10
CA ARG A 13 11.30 0.74 12.57
C ARG A 13 10.97 2.06 11.86
N VAL A 14 9.86 2.10 11.14
CA VAL A 14 9.41 3.32 10.46
C VAL A 14 8.90 4.34 11.48
N GLU A 15 8.15 3.92 12.49
CA GLU A 15 7.66 4.79 13.58
C GLU A 15 8.85 5.46 14.30
N ASP A 16 9.88 4.69 14.66
CA ASP A 16 11.12 5.21 15.27
C ASP A 16 11.86 6.19 14.36
N HIS A 17 11.85 5.96 13.05
CA HIS A 17 12.49 6.86 12.08
C HIS A 17 11.75 8.18 11.97
N VAL A 18 10.42 8.14 11.79
CA VAL A 18 9.57 9.32 11.65
C VAL A 18 9.61 10.18 12.91
N ALA A 19 9.67 9.57 14.10
CA ALA A 19 9.79 10.29 15.37
C ALA A 19 11.06 11.15 15.49
N ARG A 20 12.11 10.86 14.70
CA ARG A 20 13.32 11.70 14.63
C ARG A 20 13.21 12.87 13.65
N LEU A 21 12.23 12.82 12.74
CA LEU A 21 12.03 13.82 11.68
C LEU A 21 10.95 14.83 12.01
N SER A 22 10.01 14.47 12.89
CA SER A 22 8.84 15.28 13.22
C SER A 22 8.61 15.31 14.73
N PRO A 23 8.28 16.49 15.31
CA PRO A 23 7.87 16.57 16.71
C PRO A 23 6.47 16.00 16.94
N LEU A 24 5.70 15.75 15.87
CA LEU A 24 4.36 15.18 15.98
C LEU A 24 4.43 13.67 16.23
N ARG A 25 3.58 13.20 17.15
CA ARG A 25 3.41 11.77 17.42
C ARG A 25 2.76 11.09 16.21
N THR A 26 3.57 10.49 15.34
CA THR A 26 3.09 9.69 14.20
C THR A 26 3.10 8.21 14.55
N ARG A 27 1.96 7.54 14.38
CA ARG A 27 1.86 6.07 14.52
C ARG A 27 2.02 5.42 13.16
N VAL A 28 2.74 4.31 13.10
CA VAL A 28 2.83 3.48 11.89
C VAL A 28 2.19 2.13 12.18
N ARG A 29 1.34 1.66 11.28
CA ARG A 29 0.61 0.40 11.43
C ARG A 29 0.77 -0.43 10.16
N ALA A 30 1.10 -1.70 10.34
CA ALA A 30 1.16 -2.64 9.22
C ALA A 30 -0.27 -2.90 8.72
N GLY A 31 -0.53 -2.55 7.46
CA GLY A 31 -1.77 -2.92 6.77
C GLY A 31 -1.65 -4.32 6.17
N ALA A 32 -2.73 -5.09 6.20
CA ALA A 32 -2.83 -6.35 5.49
C ALA A 32 -3.76 -6.21 4.29
N VAL A 33 -3.31 -6.67 3.12
CA VAL A 33 -4.17 -6.83 1.94
C VAL A 33 -4.65 -8.27 1.91
N GLY A 34 -5.95 -8.46 2.18
CA GLY A 34 -6.60 -9.77 2.15
C GLY A 34 -6.59 -10.43 0.76
N GLY A 35 -6.92 -11.72 0.74
CA GLY A 35 -6.90 -12.61 -0.43
C GLY A 35 -7.23 -11.94 -1.76
N GLY A 36 -6.22 -11.91 -2.64
CA GLY A 36 -6.36 -11.41 -4.01
C GLY A 36 -6.52 -9.89 -4.16
N GLY A 37 -6.41 -9.09 -3.09
CA GLY A 37 -6.61 -7.63 -3.18
C GLY A 37 -5.69 -6.93 -4.18
N VAL A 38 -4.45 -7.41 -4.31
CA VAL A 38 -3.51 -6.95 -5.35
C VAL A 38 -4.02 -7.27 -6.76
N LEU A 39 -4.48 -8.50 -7.00
CA LEU A 39 -5.01 -8.93 -8.29
C LEU A 39 -6.29 -8.16 -8.64
N ARG A 40 -7.18 -7.95 -7.67
CA ARG A 40 -8.40 -7.17 -7.87
C ARG A 40 -8.09 -5.72 -8.25
N GLY A 41 -7.11 -5.10 -7.57
CA GLY A 41 -6.60 -3.78 -7.96
C GLY A 41 -6.03 -3.78 -9.38
N ALA A 42 -5.22 -4.79 -9.74
CA ALA A 42 -4.66 -4.91 -11.08
C ALA A 42 -5.75 -5.03 -12.17
N VAL A 43 -6.82 -5.80 -11.92
CA VAL A 43 -7.95 -5.90 -12.85
C VAL A 43 -8.65 -4.55 -13.02
N LEU A 44 -8.86 -3.80 -11.93
CA LEU A 44 -9.47 -2.46 -12.02
C LEU A 44 -8.62 -1.50 -12.83
N MET A 45 -7.29 -1.52 -12.64
CA MET A 45 -6.37 -0.68 -13.42
C MET A 45 -6.28 -1.09 -14.89
N ALA A 46 -6.30 -2.39 -15.18
CA ALA A 46 -6.33 -2.87 -16.56
C ALA A 46 -7.63 -2.45 -17.27
N LEU A 47 -8.76 -2.49 -16.57
CA LEU A 47 -10.04 -2.02 -17.09
C LEU A 47 -10.01 -0.51 -17.37
N ASP A 48 -9.53 0.30 -16.43
CA ASP A 48 -9.38 1.75 -16.61
C ASP A 48 -8.50 2.10 -17.83
N ALA A 49 -7.34 1.44 -17.95
CA ALA A 49 -6.45 1.61 -19.10
C ALA A 49 -7.16 1.24 -20.42
N THR A 50 -7.85 0.10 -20.46
CA THR A 50 -8.58 -0.35 -21.65
C THR A 50 -9.70 0.63 -22.04
N GLN A 51 -10.42 1.18 -21.06
CA GLN A 51 -11.46 2.17 -21.30
C GLN A 51 -10.87 3.46 -21.89
N ASN A 52 -9.76 3.94 -21.33
CA ASN A 52 -9.05 5.12 -21.86
C ASN A 52 -8.54 4.89 -23.29
N GLU A 53 -8.06 3.69 -23.61
CA GLU A 53 -7.65 3.33 -24.98
C GLU A 53 -8.82 3.29 -25.96
N LEU A 54 -9.96 2.74 -25.55
CA LEU A 54 -11.11 2.51 -26.43
C LEU A 54 -11.98 3.77 -26.62
N PHE A 55 -12.13 4.58 -25.58
CA PHE A 55 -13.06 5.70 -25.55
C PHE A 55 -12.38 7.08 -25.44
N GLY A 56 -11.06 7.12 -25.21
CA GLY A 56 -10.32 8.33 -24.86
C GLY A 56 -10.38 8.62 -23.36
N ALA A 57 -9.40 9.37 -22.85
CA ALA A 57 -9.47 9.91 -21.50
C ALA A 57 -10.56 11.02 -21.45
N PRO A 58 -11.28 11.19 -20.32
CA PRO A 58 -12.24 12.27 -20.13
C PRO A 58 -11.67 13.67 -20.40
#